data_AF-S0G5Q3-F1
#
_entry.id   AF-S0G5Q3-F1
#
_cell.length_a   1.000
_cell.length_b   1.000
_cell.length_c   1.000
_cell.angle_alpha   90.00
_cell.angle_beta   90.00
_cell.angle_gamma   90.00
#
_symmetry.space_group_name_H-M   'P 1'
#
loop_
_entity.id
_entity.type
_entity.pdbx_description
1 polymer ?
#
loop_
_entity_poly.entity_id
_entity_poly.type
_entity_poly.pdbx_seq_one_letter_code
_entity_poly.pdbx_strand_id
1 'polypeptide(L)'
;MEKEKYVDAFLEKRIVKYDEWLGKGRISYASKVIPVSESFQTKQWVLPTEQAMEILGKAKYVAVTSFEDCIHCGECVERCVFGARVFQDEKMAYNNESCVGCGLCVTVCPVGATSMVLRDRE
;
A
#
# COMPACT_ATOMS: atom_id res chain seq x y z
N MET A 1 1.96 -5.82 25.98
CA MET A 1 3.12 -5.07 25.47
C MET A 1 3.07 -3.68 26.07
N GLU A 2 3.81 -3.46 27.16
CA GLU A 2 4.05 -2.11 27.68
C GLU A 2 4.77 -1.32 26.58
N LYS A 3 4.15 -0.24 26.12
CA LYS A 3 4.79 0.66 25.16
C LYS A 3 5.81 1.48 25.95
N GLU A 4 7.09 1.13 25.82
CA GLU A 4 8.18 1.98 26.29
C GLU A 4 7.96 3.39 25.77
N LYS A 5 7.87 4.34 26.70
CA LYS A 5 7.62 5.74 26.41
C LYS A 5 8.91 6.31 25.84
N TYR A 6 8.97 6.45 24.52
CA TYR A 6 10.10 7.08 23.84
C TYR A 6 10.27 8.51 24.35
N VAL A 7 11.41 8.79 24.98
CA VAL A 7 11.77 10.14 25.46
C VAL A 7 12.83 10.71 24.52
N ASP A 8 12.48 11.79 23.85
CA ASP A 8 13.39 12.54 22.98
C ASP A 8 14.39 13.33 23.84
N ALA A 9 15.67 12.97 23.76
CA ALA A 9 16.75 13.58 24.55
C ALA A 9 16.99 15.07 24.23
N PHE A 10 16.63 15.53 23.03
CA PHE A 10 16.72 16.94 22.66
C PHE A 10 15.56 17.73 23.30
N LEU A 11 14.35 17.17 23.26
CA LEU A 11 13.18 17.77 23.89
C LEU A 11 13.38 17.88 25.40
N GLU A 12 13.89 16.84 26.05
CA GLU A 12 14.16 16.83 27.49
C GLU A 12 15.15 17.93 27.90
N LYS A 13 16.27 18.06 27.17
CA LYS A 13 17.25 19.14 27.40
C LYS A 13 16.65 20.54 27.24
N ARG A 14 15.76 20.73 26.26
CA ARG A 14 15.09 22.03 26.06
C ARG A 14 14.09 22.32 27.18
N ILE A 15 13.29 21.35 27.60
CA ILE A 15 12.32 21.51 28.68
C ILE A 15 13.03 21.96 29.96
N VAL A 16 14.10 21.26 30.36
CA VAL A 16 14.89 21.62 31.56
C VAL A 16 15.42 23.05 31.47
N LYS A 17 15.94 23.44 30.31
CA LYS A 17 16.46 24.80 30.08
C LYS A 17 15.37 25.87 30.23
N TYR A 18 14.17 25.63 29.69
CA TYR A 18 13.06 26.58 29.79
C TYR A 18 12.48 26.65 31.20
N ASP A 19 12.38 25.52 31.90
CA ASP A 19 11.95 25.45 33.30
C ASP A 19 12.91 26.22 34.22
N GLU A 20 14.23 26.09 33.98
CA GLU A 20 15.23 26.91 34.69
C GLU A 20 15.06 28.41 34.43
N TRP A 21 14.76 28.79 33.18
CA TRP A 21 14.58 30.19 32.81
C TRP A 21 13.32 30.79 33.43
N LEU A 22 12.24 30.02 33.52
CA LEU A 22 11.02 30.39 34.25
C LEU A 22 11.30 30.54 35.75
N GLY A 23 11.98 29.57 36.36
CA GLY A 23 12.31 29.60 37.80
C GLY A 23 13.23 30.78 38.16
N LYS A 24 14.11 31.19 37.25
CA LYS A 24 14.98 32.36 37.40
C LYS A 24 14.32 33.68 36.96
N GLY A 25 13.03 33.66 36.57
CA GLY A 25 12.28 34.85 36.12
C GLY A 25 12.82 35.49 34.83
N ARG A 26 13.63 34.78 34.05
CA ARG A 26 14.23 35.29 32.79
C ARG A 26 13.22 35.33 31.65
N ILE A 27 12.14 34.57 31.78
CA ILE A 27 10.96 34.56 30.89
C ILE A 27 9.70 34.48 31.75
N SER A 28 8.61 35.12 31.32
CA SER A 28 7.34 35.17 32.04
C SER A 28 6.38 34.03 31.69
N TYR A 29 6.58 33.42 30.52
CA TYR A 29 5.84 32.25 30.05
C TYR A 29 6.71 31.45 29.07
N ALA A 30 6.46 30.15 28.96
CA ALA A 30 7.08 29.29 27.96
C ALA A 30 6.00 28.51 27.21
N SER A 31 5.92 28.71 25.89
CA SER A 31 5.14 27.85 25.01
C SER A 31 5.96 26.59 24.76
N LYS A 32 5.45 25.41 25.14
CA LYS A 32 6.08 24.12 24.81
C LYS A 32 5.91 23.87 23.30
N VAL A 33 6.80 24.45 22.50
CA VAL A 33 6.87 24.18 21.06
C VAL A 33 7.43 22.77 20.90
N ILE A 34 6.61 21.84 20.41
CA ILE A 34 7.03 20.49 20.04
C ILE A 34 7.41 20.53 18.55
N PRO A 35 8.71 20.49 18.20
CA PRO A 35 9.12 20.42 16.80
C PRO A 35 8.66 19.09 16.20
N VAL A 36 7.59 19.13 15.40
CA VAL A 36 6.97 17.94 14.80
C VAL A 36 7.98 17.13 13.97
N SER A 37 8.92 17.80 13.30
CA SER A 37 9.98 17.17 12.51
C SER A 37 11.04 16.42 13.32
N GLU A 38 11.21 16.76 14.60
CA GLU A 38 12.19 16.15 15.50
C GLU A 38 11.54 15.13 16.44
N SER A 39 10.30 15.39 16.89
CA SER A 39 9.54 14.52 17.81
C SER A 39 8.78 13.38 17.13
N PHE A 40 8.54 13.48 15.81
CA PHE A 40 8.00 12.38 15.02
C PHE A 40 8.99 12.03 13.93
N GLN A 41 9.43 10.77 13.88
CA GLN A 41 9.84 10.23 12.58
C GLN A 41 8.61 10.38 11.70
N THR A 42 8.67 11.27 10.71
CA THR A 42 7.77 11.20 9.57
C THR A 42 8.05 9.85 8.93
N LYS A 43 7.38 8.80 9.40
CA LYS A 43 7.20 7.59 8.61
C LYS A 43 6.38 8.07 7.43
N GLN A 44 7.08 8.43 6.37
CA GLN A 44 6.47 8.61 5.08
C GLN A 44 5.65 7.35 4.84
N TRP A 45 4.31 7.48 4.84
CA TRP A 45 3.38 6.40 4.50
C TRP A 45 3.45 6.07 3.00
N VAL A 46 4.63 6.22 2.39
CA VAL A 46 4.93 5.54 1.13
C VAL A 46 5.22 4.12 1.56
N LEU A 47 4.21 3.27 1.38
CA LEU A 47 4.41 1.85 1.46
C LEU A 47 5.56 1.51 0.49
N PRO A 48 6.64 0.85 0.94
CA PRO A 48 7.62 0.30 0.02
C PRO A 48 6.89 -0.52 -1.03
N THR A 49 7.34 -0.42 -2.29
CA THR A 49 6.68 -1.10 -3.41
C THR A 49 6.51 -2.60 -3.11
N GLU A 50 7.50 -3.21 -2.46
CA GLU A 50 7.47 -4.61 -2.03
C GLU A 50 6.31 -4.91 -1.08
N GLN A 51 6.10 -4.08 -0.07
CA GLN A 51 5.00 -4.26 0.89
C GLN A 51 3.65 -4.08 0.19
N ALA A 52 3.55 -3.17 -0.79
CA ALA A 52 2.31 -2.93 -1.52
C ALA A 52 1.97 -4.13 -2.39
N MET A 53 2.98 -4.67 -3.08
CA MET A 53 2.85 -5.88 -3.88
C MET A 53 2.50 -7.09 -3.03
N GLU A 54 3.04 -7.23 -1.81
CA GLU A 54 2.67 -8.32 -0.91
C GLU A 54 1.18 -8.26 -0.51
N ILE A 55 0.66 -7.07 -0.20
CA ILE A 55 -0.75 -6.88 0.17
C ILE A 55 -1.66 -7.16 -1.04
N LEU A 56 -1.32 -6.60 -2.21
CA LEU A 56 -2.10 -6.76 -3.44
C LEU A 56 -2.07 -8.20 -3.96
N GLY A 57 -0.92 -8.86 -3.89
CA GLY A 57 -0.77 -10.28 -4.24
C GLY A 57 -1.61 -11.20 -3.36
N LYS A 58 -1.95 -10.76 -2.15
CA LYS A 58 -2.87 -11.46 -1.23
C LYS A 58 -4.34 -11.08 -1.44
N ALA A 59 -4.76 -10.66 -2.63
CA ALA A 59 -6.18 -10.49 -2.94
C ALA A 59 -7.00 -11.77 -2.70
N LYS A 60 -8.20 -11.60 -2.12
CA LYS A 60 -9.14 -12.70 -1.83
C LYS A 60 -9.84 -13.23 -3.08
N TYR A 61 -9.95 -12.40 -4.12
CA TYR A 61 -10.59 -12.74 -5.39
C TYR A 61 -9.57 -12.70 -6.53
N VAL A 62 -9.80 -13.49 -7.57
CA VAL A 62 -9.02 -13.53 -8.81
C VAL A 62 -9.94 -13.54 -10.02
N ALA A 63 -9.44 -13.06 -11.15
CA ALA A 63 -10.17 -13.08 -12.40
C ALA A 63 -9.91 -14.40 -13.16
N VAL A 64 -10.95 -15.17 -13.44
CA VAL A 64 -10.87 -16.40 -14.24
C VAL A 64 -11.47 -16.14 -15.62
N THR A 65 -10.94 -16.80 -16.65
CA THR A 65 -11.42 -16.67 -18.03
C THR A 65 -11.95 -17.99 -18.53
N SER A 66 -13.16 -17.99 -19.08
CA SER A 66 -13.68 -19.08 -19.90
C SER A 66 -12.99 -19.02 -21.27
N PHE A 67 -12.15 -20.01 -21.57
CA PHE A 67 -11.46 -20.08 -22.87
C PHE A 67 -12.37 -20.52 -24.02
N GLU A 68 -13.52 -21.12 -23.70
CA GLU A 68 -14.54 -21.49 -24.68
C GLU A 68 -15.25 -20.25 -25.25
N ASP A 69 -15.46 -19.23 -24.40
CA ASP A 69 -16.11 -17.97 -24.77
C ASP A 69 -15.12 -16.89 -25.24
N CYS A 70 -13.81 -17.12 -25.04
CA CYS A 70 -12.77 -16.14 -25.30
C CYS A 70 -12.46 -16.04 -26.80
N ILE A 71 -12.63 -14.84 -27.36
CA ILE A 71 -12.30 -14.54 -28.77
C ILE A 71 -10.86 -14.05 -28.98
N HIS A 72 -10.02 -14.12 -27.95
CA HIS A 72 -8.62 -13.66 -27.98
C HIS A 72 -8.41 -12.21 -28.48
N CYS A 73 -9.35 -11.29 -28.18
CA CYS A 73 -9.29 -9.90 -28.67
C CYS A 73 -8.21 -9.02 -28.02
N GLY A 74 -7.67 -9.42 -26.86
CA GLY A 74 -6.52 -8.74 -26.23
C GLY A 74 -6.83 -7.55 -25.34
N GLU A 75 -8.06 -7.02 -25.28
CA GLU A 75 -8.37 -5.86 -24.42
C GLU A 75 -8.01 -6.09 -22.94
N CYS A 76 -8.23 -7.30 -22.45
CA CYS A 76 -7.88 -7.67 -21.07
C CYS A 76 -6.35 -7.69 -20.81
N VAL A 77 -5.54 -7.91 -21.85
CA VAL A 77 -4.07 -7.88 -21.80
C VAL A 77 -3.59 -6.44 -21.67
N GLU A 78 -4.12 -5.53 -22.50
CA GLU A 78 -3.75 -4.10 -22.46
C GLU A 78 -4.07 -3.44 -21.13
N ARG A 79 -5.16 -3.85 -20.46
CA ARG A 79 -5.53 -3.32 -19.14
C ARG A 79 -4.77 -3.95 -17.97
N CYS A 80 -4.05 -5.05 -18.18
CA CYS A 80 -3.41 -5.77 -17.09
C CYS A 80 -2.01 -5.20 -16.78
N VAL A 81 -1.97 -4.14 -15.97
CA VAL A 81 -0.70 -3.53 -15.52
C VAL A 81 0.17 -4.44 -14.65
N PHE A 82 -0.40 -5.54 -14.15
CA PHE A 82 0.29 -6.52 -13.30
C PHE A 82 0.89 -7.70 -14.08
N GLY A 83 0.72 -7.74 -15.41
CA GLY A 83 1.26 -8.80 -16.26
C GLY A 83 0.62 -10.18 -16.03
N ALA A 84 -0.54 -10.25 -15.37
CA ALA A 84 -1.27 -11.51 -15.18
C ALA A 84 -1.89 -12.04 -16.48
N ARG A 85 -2.02 -11.22 -17.52
CA ARG A 85 -2.56 -11.59 -18.83
C ARG A 85 -1.58 -11.13 -19.89
N VAL A 86 -1.17 -12.04 -20.77
CA VAL A 86 -0.21 -11.77 -21.86
C VAL A 86 -0.62 -12.53 -23.11
N PHE A 87 -0.12 -12.14 -24.27
CA PHE A 87 -0.23 -12.95 -25.47
C PHE A 87 0.97 -13.89 -25.59
N GLN A 88 0.68 -15.17 -25.86
CA GLN A 88 1.65 -16.20 -26.23
C GLN A 88 1.09 -16.93 -27.45
N ASP A 89 1.84 -16.94 -28.55
CA ASP A 89 1.46 -17.60 -29.80
C ASP A 89 0.04 -17.27 -30.26
N GLU A 90 -0.28 -15.97 -30.33
CA GLU A 90 -1.58 -15.40 -30.72
C GLU A 90 -2.75 -15.74 -29.78
N LYS A 91 -2.52 -16.48 -28.69
CA LYS A 91 -3.51 -16.79 -27.66
C LYS A 91 -3.22 -16.01 -26.38
N MET A 92 -4.30 -15.63 -25.70
CA MET A 92 -4.19 -15.02 -24.38
C MET A 92 -3.82 -16.09 -23.36
N ALA A 93 -2.70 -15.90 -22.67
CA ALA A 93 -2.27 -16.70 -21.53
C ALA A 93 -2.56 -15.95 -20.23
N TYR A 94 -2.96 -16.68 -19.20
CA TYR A 94 -3.30 -16.15 -17.88
C TYR A 94 -2.40 -16.75 -16.79
N ASN A 95 -1.69 -15.89 -16.07
CA ASN A 95 -0.93 -16.25 -14.87
C ASN A 95 -1.71 -15.83 -13.61
N ASN A 96 -2.24 -16.82 -12.89
CA ASN A 96 -3.00 -16.60 -11.67
C ASN A 96 -2.16 -16.02 -10.52
N GLU A 97 -0.85 -16.30 -10.47
CA GLU A 97 0.03 -15.84 -9.39
C GLU A 97 0.27 -14.33 -9.44
N SER A 98 0.33 -13.77 -10.65
CA SER A 98 0.50 -12.32 -10.86
C SER A 98 -0.82 -11.54 -10.78
N CYS A 99 -1.96 -12.23 -10.68
CA CYS A 99 -3.27 -11.59 -10.58
C CYS A 99 -3.46 -11.00 -9.19
N VAL A 100 -3.71 -9.70 -9.09
CA VAL A 100 -4.03 -9.01 -7.82
C VAL A 100 -5.53 -8.77 -7.62
N GLY A 101 -6.38 -9.38 -8.45
CA GLY A 101 -7.83 -9.30 -8.29
C GLY A 101 -8.44 -7.91 -8.54
N CYS A 102 -7.81 -7.04 -9.33
CA CYS A 102 -8.31 -5.68 -9.59
C CYS A 102 -9.60 -5.62 -10.42
N GLY A 103 -9.96 -6.69 -11.15
CA GLY A 103 -11.21 -6.79 -11.91
C GLY A 103 -11.27 -6.00 -13.23
N LEU A 104 -10.23 -5.24 -13.61
CA LEU A 104 -10.26 -4.43 -14.84
C LEU A 104 -10.54 -5.25 -16.11
N CYS A 105 -9.98 -6.46 -16.19
CA CYS A 105 -10.21 -7.37 -17.32
C CYS A 105 -11.68 -7.77 -17.50
N VAL A 106 -12.46 -7.86 -16.42
CA VAL A 106 -13.90 -8.15 -16.47
C VAL A 106 -14.65 -7.00 -17.11
N THR A 107 -14.28 -5.76 -16.75
CA THR A 107 -14.98 -4.55 -17.23
C THR A 107 -14.80 -4.26 -18.72
N VAL A 108 -13.74 -4.80 -19.34
CA VAL A 108 -13.40 -4.54 -20.75
C VAL A 108 -13.63 -5.74 -21.65
N CYS A 109 -14.06 -6.89 -21.12
CA CYS A 109 -14.25 -8.06 -21.97
C CYS A 109 -15.54 -7.89 -22.81
N PRO A 110 -15.45 -7.74 -24.14
CA PRO A 110 -16.62 -7.45 -24.97
C PRO A 110 -17.62 -8.62 -25.05
N VAL A 111 -17.13 -9.84 -24.80
CA VAL A 111 -17.92 -11.08 -24.82
C VAL A 111 -18.24 -11.62 -23.43
N GLY A 112 -17.82 -10.91 -22.37
CA GLY A 112 -18.10 -11.33 -20.98
C GLY A 112 -17.42 -12.63 -20.53
N ALA A 113 -16.38 -13.10 -21.23
CA ALA A 113 -15.68 -14.35 -20.95
C ALA A 113 -14.84 -14.35 -19.64
N THR A 114 -14.74 -13.22 -18.93
CA THR A 114 -13.94 -13.09 -17.70
C THR A 114 -14.83 -12.79 -16.51
N SER A 115 -14.60 -13.47 -15.37
CA SER A 115 -15.38 -13.30 -14.14
C SER A 115 -14.48 -13.29 -12.90
N MET A 116 -14.99 -12.76 -11.78
CA MET A 116 -14.28 -12.77 -10.49
C MET A 116 -14.73 -13.95 -9.64
N VAL A 117 -13.77 -14.73 -9.14
CA VAL A 117 -14.01 -15.88 -8.24
C VAL A 117 -13.15 -15.76 -6.99
N LEU A 118 -13.54 -16.48 -5.93
CA LEU A 118 -12.70 -16.59 -4.73
C LEU A 118 -11.40 -17.30 -5.09
N ARG A 119 -10.28 -16.80 -4.58
CA ARG A 119 -9.00 -17.47 -4.72
C ARG A 119 -8.97 -18.65 -3.75
N ASP A 120 -8.95 -19.86 -4.29
CA ASP A 120 -8.74 -21.07 -3.51
C ASP A 120 -7.32 -21.01 -2.93
N ARG A 121 -7.23 -20.87 -1.60
CA ARG A 121 -6.01 -21.01 -0.83
C ARG A 121 -6.24 -22.16 0.12
N GLU A 122 -5.67 -23.32 -0.19
CA GLU A 122 -5.44 -24.37 0.80
C GLU A 122 -4.42 -23.90 1.84
#